data_AF-A0A4R7CVB6-F1
#
_entry.id   AF-A0A4R7CVB6-F1
#
_cell.length_a   1.000
_cell.length_b   1.000
_cell.length_c   1.000
_cell.angle_alpha   90.00
_cell.angle_beta   90.00
_cell.angle_gamma   90.00
#
_symmetry.space_group_name_H-M   'P 1'
#
loop_
_entity.id
_entity.type
_entity.pdbx_description
1 polymer ?
#
loop_
_entity_poly.entity_id
_entity_poly.type
_entity_poly.pdbx_seq_one_letter_code
_entity_poly.pdbx_strand_id
1 'polypeptide(L)'
;MKKFLSYLWILMMVAVSTATLAQTPTEATVVLEKPYHPEADAQADIDSLLVIAKQEGKRVVIQAGGNWCIWCLRFNNYIQEEKEIAKLVADNFVYYHLNYSKENKNEAVFNRYAPEGGKLGYPFFIILDEQAKVLGIRDSGSLEAGKGYDKAKVMALFNAYKS
;
A
#
# COMPACT_ATOMS: atom_id res chain seq x y z
N MET A 1 80.57 -34.63 1.06
CA MET A 1 81.52 -33.58 1.52
C MET A 1 80.73 -32.34 1.93
N LYS A 2 81.04 -31.80 3.11
CA LYS A 2 80.69 -30.46 3.65
C LYS A 2 79.18 -30.19 3.91
N LYS A 3 78.69 -30.32 5.15
CA LYS A 3 78.85 -29.47 6.36
C LYS A 3 77.94 -28.22 6.35
N PHE A 4 77.03 -28.22 7.35
CA PHE A 4 76.54 -27.09 8.15
C PHE A 4 75.91 -25.88 7.43
N LEU A 5 74.65 -25.55 7.79
CA LEU A 5 74.41 -24.36 8.61
C LEU A 5 73.02 -24.36 9.25
N SER A 6 73.03 -24.23 10.57
CA SER A 6 71.90 -23.90 11.45
C SER A 6 71.36 -22.51 11.10
N TYR A 7 70.05 -22.34 10.98
CA TYR A 7 69.39 -21.05 11.21
C TYR A 7 68.04 -21.26 11.88
N LEU A 8 68.10 -21.10 13.20
CA LEU A 8 67.06 -20.64 14.11
C LEU A 8 66.13 -19.64 13.41
N TRP A 9 64.89 -20.02 13.12
CA TRP A 9 63.83 -19.08 12.73
C TRP A 9 62.83 -18.98 13.88
N ILE A 10 62.83 -17.78 14.44
CA ILE A 10 62.03 -17.30 15.56
C ILE A 10 60.54 -17.46 15.23
N LEU A 11 59.82 -18.20 16.06
CA LEU A 11 58.36 -18.29 16.03
C LEU A 11 57.78 -17.01 16.65
N MET A 12 57.52 -15.99 15.83
CA MET A 12 56.82 -14.78 16.26
C MET A 12 55.32 -15.03 16.21
N MET A 13 54.71 -15.39 17.35
CA MET A 13 53.26 -15.39 17.52
C MET A 13 52.75 -13.95 17.46
N VAL A 14 52.03 -13.60 16.40
CA VAL A 14 51.22 -12.37 16.33
C VAL A 14 49.78 -12.75 16.64
N ALA A 15 49.30 -12.34 17.82
CA ALA A 15 47.89 -12.41 18.17
C ALA A 15 47.12 -11.39 17.32
N VAL A 16 46.32 -11.88 16.37
CA VAL A 16 45.42 -11.04 15.56
C VAL A 16 44.13 -10.86 16.36
N SER A 17 43.96 -9.70 17.00
CA SER A 17 42.68 -9.29 17.58
C SER A 17 41.71 -8.94 16.46
N THR A 18 40.73 -9.79 16.20
CA THR A 18 39.61 -9.49 15.30
C THR A 18 38.64 -8.55 16.01
N ALA A 19 38.81 -7.24 15.81
CA ALA A 19 37.75 -6.27 16.11
C ALA A 19 36.59 -6.51 15.13
N THR A 20 35.48 -7.04 15.63
CA THR A 20 34.22 -7.13 14.90
C THR A 20 33.66 -5.74 14.67
N LEU A 21 33.74 -5.25 13.43
CA LEU A 21 33.04 -4.06 12.99
C LEU A 21 31.53 -4.31 13.08
N ALA A 22 30.84 -3.58 13.95
CA ALA A 22 29.39 -3.52 13.99
C ALA A 22 28.88 -2.94 12.66
N GLN A 23 28.26 -3.78 11.82
CA GLN A 23 27.53 -3.31 10.65
C GLN A 23 26.24 -2.63 11.14
N THR A 24 26.15 -1.32 10.95
CA THR A 24 24.92 -0.55 11.10
C THR A 24 23.86 -1.10 10.14
N PRO A 25 22.62 -1.42 10.59
CA PRO A 25 21.57 -1.87 9.70
C PRO A 25 21.28 -0.76 8.70
N THR A 26 21.47 -1.05 7.40
CA THR A 26 20.98 -0.18 6.34
C THR A 26 19.45 -0.22 6.41
N GLU A 27 18.81 0.93 6.65
CA GLU A 27 17.35 1.06 6.56
C GLU A 27 16.90 0.49 5.21
N ALA A 28 16.15 -0.63 5.24
CA ALA A 28 15.58 -1.21 4.05
C ALA A 28 14.60 -0.19 3.44
N THR A 29 14.87 0.24 2.21
CA THR A 29 13.95 1.10 1.46
C THR A 29 12.68 0.30 1.15
N VAL A 30 11.58 0.63 1.82
CA VAL A 30 10.26 0.04 1.52
C VAL A 30 9.85 0.45 0.11
N VAL A 31 9.79 -0.51 -0.81
CA VAL A 31 9.29 -0.30 -2.18
C VAL A 31 7.78 -0.45 -2.15
N LEU A 32 7.08 0.66 -2.37
CA LEU A 32 5.61 0.66 -2.39
C LEU A 32 5.09 0.21 -3.76
N GLU A 33 4.11 -0.68 -3.74
CA GLU A 33 3.41 -1.13 -4.95
C GLU A 33 2.72 0.04 -5.67
N LYS A 34 2.49 -0.14 -6.98
CA LYS A 34 1.85 0.84 -7.86
C LYS A 34 0.58 0.26 -8.47
N PRO A 35 -0.54 0.23 -7.72
CA PRO A 35 -1.72 -0.54 -8.08
C PRO A 35 -2.67 0.16 -9.07
N TYR A 36 -2.34 1.38 -9.52
CA TYR A 36 -3.21 2.14 -10.42
C TYR A 36 -2.87 1.89 -11.88
N HIS A 37 -3.89 1.67 -12.71
CA HIS A 37 -3.76 1.32 -14.12
C HIS A 37 -4.47 2.35 -15.00
N PRO A 38 -3.77 3.38 -15.52
CA PRO A 38 -4.38 4.39 -16.40
C PRO A 38 -4.98 3.83 -17.69
N GLU A 39 -4.48 2.69 -18.15
CA GLU A 39 -4.91 1.96 -19.35
C GLU A 39 -6.21 1.16 -19.16
N ALA A 40 -6.65 0.95 -17.92
CA ALA A 40 -7.82 0.12 -17.61
C ALA A 40 -9.13 0.81 -18.02
N ASP A 41 -10.11 0.01 -18.44
CA ASP A 41 -11.50 0.45 -18.54
C ASP A 41 -12.14 0.38 -17.15
N ALA A 42 -12.03 1.50 -16.43
CA ALA A 42 -12.45 1.54 -15.04
C ALA A 42 -13.94 1.26 -14.84
N GLN A 43 -14.81 1.61 -15.80
CA GLN A 43 -16.24 1.31 -15.65
C GLN A 43 -16.49 -0.19 -15.83
N ALA A 44 -15.85 -0.82 -16.81
CA ALA A 44 -15.97 -2.26 -17.02
C ALA A 44 -15.42 -3.08 -15.84
N ASP A 45 -14.30 -2.63 -15.25
CA ASP A 45 -13.74 -3.22 -14.03
C ASP A 45 -14.72 -3.11 -12.86
N ILE A 46 -15.25 -1.92 -12.59
CA ILE A 46 -16.21 -1.69 -11.50
C ILE A 46 -17.47 -2.53 -11.70
N ASP A 47 -17.99 -2.62 -12.92
CA ASP A 47 -19.16 -3.44 -13.25
C ASP A 47 -18.90 -4.93 -12.95
N SER A 48 -17.69 -5.42 -13.26
CA SER A 48 -17.27 -6.79 -12.96
C SER A 48 -17.14 -7.03 -11.44
N LEU A 49 -16.56 -6.06 -10.71
CA LEU A 49 -16.41 -6.14 -9.26
C LEU A 49 -17.75 -6.08 -8.53
N LEU A 50 -18.74 -5.37 -9.06
CA LEU A 50 -20.10 -5.35 -8.51
C LEU A 50 -20.79 -6.71 -8.61
N VAL A 51 -20.53 -7.48 -9.67
CA VAL A 51 -21.01 -8.86 -9.77
C VAL A 51 -20.41 -9.73 -8.67
N ILE A 52 -19.10 -9.62 -8.43
CA ILE A 52 -18.40 -10.36 -7.36
C ILE A 52 -18.93 -9.92 -5.99
N ALA A 53 -19.03 -8.61 -5.74
CA ALA A 53 -19.52 -8.05 -4.49
C ALA A 53 -20.93 -8.57 -4.15
N LYS A 54 -21.82 -8.62 -5.14
CA LYS A 54 -23.17 -9.19 -4.98
C LYS A 54 -23.16 -10.68 -4.67
N GLN A 55 -22.28 -11.46 -5.31
CA GLN A 55 -22.15 -12.90 -5.05
C GLN A 55 -21.59 -13.19 -3.66
N GLU A 56 -20.62 -12.39 -3.21
CA GLU A 56 -19.95 -12.56 -1.92
C GLU A 56 -20.68 -11.85 -0.77
N GLY A 57 -21.73 -11.08 -1.05
CA GLY A 57 -22.43 -10.27 -0.05
C GLY A 57 -21.55 -9.15 0.53
N LYS A 58 -20.61 -8.65 -0.26
CA LYS A 58 -19.65 -7.60 0.11
C LYS A 58 -20.00 -6.27 -0.52
N ARG A 59 -19.39 -5.19 -0.02
CA ARG A 59 -19.45 -3.86 -0.63
C ARG A 59 -18.22 -3.59 -1.50
N VAL A 60 -18.28 -2.55 -2.34
CA VAL A 60 -17.11 -2.14 -3.13
C VAL A 60 -16.48 -0.89 -2.50
N VAL A 61 -15.17 -0.90 -2.30
CA VAL A 61 -14.38 0.29 -1.94
C VAL A 61 -13.53 0.67 -3.13
N ILE A 62 -13.70 1.89 -3.61
CA ILE A 62 -12.87 2.48 -4.66
C ILE A 62 -11.94 3.50 -4.01
N GLN A 63 -10.63 3.23 -4.05
CA GLN A 63 -9.60 4.18 -3.69
C GLN A 63 -9.25 5.04 -4.91
N ALA A 64 -9.78 6.25 -4.96
CA ALA A 64 -9.42 7.24 -5.96
C ALA A 64 -8.00 7.74 -5.73
N GLY A 65 -7.18 7.79 -6.77
CA GLY A 65 -5.78 8.24 -6.67
C GLY A 65 -4.97 7.93 -7.91
N GLY A 66 -3.66 7.76 -7.76
CA GLY A 66 -2.79 7.38 -8.88
C GLY A 66 -1.39 7.01 -8.40
N ASN A 67 -0.60 6.39 -9.28
CA ASN A 67 0.77 5.94 -8.95
C ASN A 67 1.75 7.08 -8.65
N TRP A 68 1.39 8.33 -8.96
CA TRP A 68 2.15 9.53 -8.63
C TRP A 68 1.89 10.04 -7.21
N CYS A 69 0.89 9.50 -6.51
CA CYS A 69 0.44 9.94 -5.20
C CYS A 69 1.04 9.06 -4.08
N ILE A 70 2.04 9.59 -3.37
CA ILE A 70 2.71 8.84 -2.29
C ILE A 70 1.76 8.40 -1.17
N TRP A 71 0.78 9.22 -0.81
CA TRP A 71 -0.21 8.89 0.21
C TRP A 71 -1.14 7.75 -0.23
N CYS A 72 -1.42 7.66 -1.52
CA CYS A 72 -2.20 6.58 -2.12
C CYS A 72 -1.43 5.25 -2.01
N LEU A 73 -0.14 5.26 -2.34
CA LEU A 73 0.71 4.07 -2.24
C LEU A 73 0.94 3.65 -0.79
N ARG A 74 1.10 4.63 0.12
CA ARG A 74 1.20 4.36 1.56
C ARG A 74 -0.08 3.77 2.12
N PHE A 75 -1.26 4.24 1.71
CA PHE A 75 -2.53 3.69 2.20
C PHE A 75 -2.69 2.25 1.74
N ASN A 76 -2.45 1.99 0.45
CA ASN A 76 -2.48 0.64 -0.10
C ASN A 76 -1.54 -0.30 0.68
N ASN A 77 -0.29 0.11 0.91
CA ASN A 77 0.65 -0.70 1.70
C ASN A 77 0.18 -0.90 3.14
N TYR A 78 -0.30 0.16 3.78
CA TYR A 78 -0.74 0.14 5.17
C TYR A 78 -1.89 -0.84 5.42
N ILE A 79 -2.92 -0.83 4.57
CA ILE A 79 -4.08 -1.72 4.74
C ILE A 79 -3.73 -3.19 4.47
N GLN A 80 -2.67 -3.47 3.72
CA GLN A 80 -2.18 -4.82 3.47
C GLN A 80 -1.29 -5.33 4.61
N GLU A 81 -0.43 -4.48 5.17
CA GLU A 81 0.50 -4.86 6.26
C GLU A 81 -0.19 -4.97 7.62
N GLU A 82 -1.17 -4.10 7.91
CA GLU A 82 -1.85 -4.12 9.20
C GLU A 82 -2.94 -5.21 9.23
N LYS A 83 -2.56 -6.37 9.79
CA LYS A 83 -3.33 -7.63 9.74
C LYS A 83 -4.81 -7.52 10.07
N GLU A 84 -5.18 -6.73 11.08
CA GLU A 84 -6.59 -6.55 11.47
C GLU A 84 -7.38 -5.78 10.41
N ILE A 85 -6.77 -4.75 9.82
CA ILE A 85 -7.37 -3.98 8.73
C ILE A 85 -7.45 -4.86 7.48
N ALA A 86 -6.37 -5.56 7.13
CA ALA A 86 -6.33 -6.46 5.98
C ALA A 86 -7.47 -7.50 6.05
N LYS A 87 -7.65 -8.12 7.23
CA LYS A 87 -8.74 -9.07 7.45
C LYS A 87 -10.12 -8.39 7.33
N LEU A 88 -10.32 -7.24 7.97
CA LEU A 88 -11.59 -6.51 7.91
C LEU A 88 -11.95 -6.14 6.47
N VAL A 89 -10.97 -5.68 5.68
CA VAL A 89 -11.16 -5.33 4.27
C VAL A 89 -11.52 -6.58 3.46
N ALA A 90 -10.71 -7.65 3.57
CA ALA A 90 -10.92 -8.88 2.81
C ALA A 90 -12.26 -9.57 3.09
N ASP A 91 -12.72 -9.54 4.35
CA ASP A 91 -13.96 -10.20 4.77
C ASP A 91 -15.22 -9.45 4.28
N ASN A 92 -15.15 -8.13 4.05
CA ASN A 92 -16.35 -7.29 3.87
C ASN A 92 -16.39 -6.48 2.57
N PHE A 93 -15.26 -6.41 1.86
CA PHE A 93 -15.13 -5.52 0.70
C PHE A 93 -14.43 -6.18 -0.48
N VAL A 94 -14.86 -5.76 -1.66
CA VAL A 94 -14.11 -5.85 -2.91
C VAL A 94 -13.43 -4.50 -3.14
N TYR A 95 -12.13 -4.50 -3.40
CA TYR A 95 -11.31 -3.28 -3.43
C TYR A 95 -10.88 -2.92 -4.85
N TYR A 96 -10.94 -1.64 -5.22
CA TYR A 96 -10.53 -1.14 -6.53
C TYR A 96 -9.69 0.14 -6.44
N HIS A 97 -8.70 0.28 -7.31
CA HIS A 97 -7.84 1.46 -7.40
C HIS A 97 -8.20 2.27 -8.65
N LEU A 98 -9.03 3.31 -8.49
CA LEU A 98 -9.45 4.16 -9.59
C LEU A 98 -8.38 5.21 -9.91
N ASN A 99 -7.77 5.09 -11.09
CA ASN A 99 -6.73 6.01 -11.54
C ASN A 99 -7.28 7.41 -11.87
N TYR A 100 -6.58 8.42 -11.42
CA TYR A 100 -6.62 9.78 -11.92
C TYR A 100 -5.18 10.19 -12.21
N SER A 101 -4.84 10.43 -13.47
CA SER A 101 -3.50 10.86 -13.87
C SER A 101 -3.55 11.74 -15.13
N LYS A 102 -2.38 12.13 -15.64
CA LYS A 102 -2.31 12.89 -16.90
C LYS A 102 -2.77 12.04 -18.10
N GLU A 103 -2.48 10.74 -18.06
CA GLU A 103 -2.75 9.77 -19.11
C GLU A 103 -4.24 9.42 -19.18
N ASN A 104 -4.87 9.23 -18.03
CA ASN A 104 -6.31 8.97 -17.94
C ASN A 104 -6.86 9.50 -16.60
N LYS A 105 -7.82 10.40 -16.67
CA LYS A 105 -8.47 11.00 -15.49
C LYS A 105 -9.73 10.26 -15.04
N ASN A 106 -10.23 9.31 -15.83
CA ASN A 106 -11.49 8.61 -15.58
C ASN A 106 -12.67 9.56 -15.28
N GLU A 107 -12.76 10.70 -15.99
CA GLU A 107 -13.71 11.78 -15.70
C GLU A 107 -15.17 11.29 -15.65
N ALA A 108 -15.57 10.41 -16.57
CA ALA A 108 -16.92 9.85 -16.59
C ALA A 108 -17.24 9.02 -15.32
N VAL A 109 -16.29 8.21 -14.86
CA VAL A 109 -16.44 7.40 -13.64
C VAL A 109 -16.50 8.29 -12.41
N PHE A 110 -15.63 9.30 -12.32
CA PHE A 110 -15.69 10.29 -11.22
C PHE A 110 -17.00 11.07 -11.24
N ASN A 111 -17.46 11.56 -12.38
CA ASN A 111 -18.74 12.27 -12.47
C ASN A 111 -19.92 11.40 -12.03
N ARG A 112 -19.86 10.08 -12.29
CA ARG A 112 -20.90 9.13 -11.89
C ARG A 112 -20.92 8.85 -10.39
N TYR A 113 -19.76 8.61 -9.79
CA TYR A 113 -19.67 8.08 -8.41
C TYR A 113 -19.18 9.10 -7.37
N ALA A 114 -18.49 10.15 -7.79
CA ALA A 114 -17.97 11.20 -6.92
C ALA A 114 -17.81 12.54 -7.69
N PRO A 115 -18.91 13.16 -8.16
CA PRO A 115 -18.86 14.39 -8.96
C PRO A 115 -18.16 15.56 -8.22
N GLU A 116 -18.25 15.57 -6.90
CA GLU A 116 -17.59 16.55 -6.03
C GLU A 116 -16.22 16.07 -5.51
N GLY A 117 -15.77 14.88 -5.91
CA GLY A 117 -14.54 14.24 -5.42
C GLY A 117 -13.28 15.03 -5.74
N GLY A 118 -13.28 15.81 -6.83
CA GLY A 118 -12.16 16.69 -7.19
C GLY A 118 -11.87 17.81 -6.18
N LYS A 119 -12.74 18.01 -5.19
CA LYS A 119 -12.52 18.94 -4.05
C LYS A 119 -11.71 18.30 -2.92
N LEU A 120 -11.52 16.98 -2.93
CA LEU A 120 -10.79 16.24 -1.90
C LEU A 120 -9.32 16.05 -2.29
N GLY A 121 -8.47 15.86 -1.28
CA GLY A 121 -7.11 15.34 -1.50
C GLY A 121 -7.13 13.86 -1.86
N TYR A 122 -6.10 13.39 -2.57
CA TYR A 122 -5.91 11.97 -2.85
C TYR A 122 -5.02 11.29 -1.78
N PRO A 123 -5.31 10.04 -1.40
CA PRO A 123 -6.48 9.28 -1.84
C PRO A 123 -7.78 9.75 -1.17
N PHE A 124 -8.90 9.46 -1.83
CA PHE A 124 -10.20 9.47 -1.18
C PHE A 124 -10.94 8.19 -1.55
N PHE A 125 -11.94 7.84 -0.76
CA PHE A 125 -12.64 6.57 -0.86
C PHE A 125 -14.07 6.81 -1.31
N ILE A 126 -14.53 6.03 -2.28
CA ILE A 126 -15.93 5.93 -2.68
C ILE A 126 -16.40 4.54 -2.28
N ILE A 127 -17.44 4.48 -1.46
CA ILE A 127 -18.02 3.21 -1.00
C ILE A 127 -19.31 2.99 -1.75
N LEU A 128 -19.42 1.86 -2.44
CA LEU A 128 -20.63 1.44 -3.15
C LEU A 128 -21.28 0.25 -2.44
N ASP A 129 -22.61 0.19 -2.46
CA ASP A 129 -23.32 -1.07 -2.24
C ASP A 129 -23.27 -1.98 -3.48
N GLU A 130 -23.82 -3.19 -3.35
CA GLU A 130 -23.82 -4.20 -4.40
C GLU A 130 -24.78 -3.88 -5.58
N GLN A 131 -25.51 -2.76 -5.52
CA GLN A 131 -26.27 -2.18 -6.64
C GLN A 131 -25.63 -0.91 -7.21
N ALA A 132 -24.35 -0.66 -6.89
CA ALA A 132 -23.57 0.50 -7.35
C ALA A 132 -24.06 1.85 -6.80
N LYS A 133 -24.86 1.87 -5.74
CA LYS A 133 -25.25 3.12 -5.07
C LYS A 133 -24.12 3.57 -4.16
N VAL A 134 -23.79 4.85 -4.24
CA VAL A 134 -22.79 5.48 -3.37
C VAL A 134 -23.34 5.58 -1.94
N LEU A 135 -22.72 4.83 -1.02
CA LEU A 135 -23.01 4.89 0.42
C LEU A 135 -22.26 6.03 1.09
N GLY A 136 -21.09 6.39 0.58
CA GLY A 136 -20.34 7.52 1.08
C GLY A 136 -19.05 7.79 0.33
N ILE A 137 -18.59 9.04 0.48
CA ILE A 137 -17.29 9.52 0.01
C ILE A 137 -16.51 10.03 1.22
N ARG A 138 -15.26 9.61 1.39
CA ARG A 138 -14.44 9.94 2.56
C ARG A 138 -13.02 10.32 2.15
N ASP A 139 -12.49 11.39 2.71
CA ASP A 139 -11.09 11.76 2.56
C ASP A 139 -10.17 10.81 3.33
N SER A 140 -8.92 10.65 2.88
CA SER A 140 -7.90 9.96 3.68
C SER A 140 -7.18 10.87 4.66
N GLY A 141 -7.20 12.19 4.45
CA GLY A 141 -6.41 13.14 5.24
C GLY A 141 -6.76 13.10 6.73
N SER A 142 -8.03 12.92 7.06
CA SER A 142 -8.51 12.75 8.44
C SER A 142 -7.98 11.48 9.12
N LEU A 143 -7.55 10.48 8.35
CA LEU A 143 -7.04 9.18 8.81
C LEU A 143 -5.52 9.18 9.06
N GLU A 144 -4.80 10.18 8.56
CA GLU A 144 -3.33 10.22 8.60
C GLU A 144 -2.78 10.39 10.03
N ALA A 145 -1.60 9.79 10.26
CA ALA A 145 -0.79 9.96 11.46
C ALA A 145 0.70 9.83 11.13
N GLY A 146 1.47 10.90 11.35
CA GLY A 146 2.90 10.92 11.06
C GLY A 146 3.20 10.68 9.57
N LYS A 147 3.89 9.58 9.26
CA LYS A 147 4.21 9.17 7.87
C LYS A 147 3.29 8.06 7.34
N GLY A 148 2.23 7.71 8.08
CA GLY A 148 1.29 6.65 7.73
C GLY A 148 -0.12 7.01 8.20
N TYR A 149 -0.85 6.02 8.71
CA TYR A 149 -2.24 6.15 9.09
C TYR A 149 -2.49 5.68 10.52
N ASP A 150 -3.52 6.25 11.14
CA ASP A 150 -3.98 5.84 12.45
C ASP A 150 -4.88 4.60 12.34
N LYS A 151 -4.49 3.52 13.02
CA LYS A 151 -5.21 2.23 12.97
C LYS A 151 -6.66 2.37 13.41
N ALA A 152 -6.92 3.10 14.49
CA ALA A 152 -8.27 3.23 15.02
C ALA A 152 -9.18 3.99 14.06
N LYS A 153 -8.66 5.05 13.42
CA LYS A 153 -9.42 5.82 12.41
C LYS A 153 -9.69 5.01 11.15
N VAL A 154 -8.71 4.26 10.65
CA VAL A 154 -8.90 3.42 9.45
C VAL A 154 -9.87 2.27 9.75
N MET A 155 -9.75 1.63 10.92
CA MET A 155 -10.71 0.64 11.39
C MET A 155 -12.12 1.23 11.52
N ALA A 156 -12.26 2.45 12.03
CA ALA A 156 -13.55 3.12 12.15
C ALA A 156 -14.19 3.40 10.78
N LEU A 157 -13.40 3.83 9.79
CA LEU A 157 -13.85 3.99 8.41
C LEU A 157 -14.45 2.68 7.88
N PHE A 158 -13.68 1.58 7.88
CA PHE A 158 -14.16 0.33 7.32
C PHE A 158 -15.30 -0.29 8.12
N ASN A 159 -15.31 -0.17 9.45
CA ASN A 159 -16.43 -0.65 10.27
C ASN A 159 -17.73 0.12 10.04
N ALA A 160 -17.68 1.41 9.72
CA ALA A 160 -18.86 2.20 9.39
C ALA A 160 -19.54 1.72 8.09
N TYR A 161 -18.81 0.98 7.25
CA TYR A 161 -19.25 0.58 5.91
C TYR A 161 -19.18 -0.92 5.65
N LYS A 162 -18.88 -1.78 6.61
CA LYS A 162 -18.92 -3.23 6.36
C LYS A 162 -20.34 -3.69 5.99
N SER A 163 -20.42 -4.67 5.09
CA SER A 163 -21.66 -5.33 4.66
C SER A 163 -22.35 -6.06 5.81
#